data_AF-A0A9Q1DG19-F1
#
_entry.id   AF-A0A9Q1DG19-F1
#
_cell.length_a   1.000
_cell.length_b   1.000
_cell.length_c   1.000
_cell.angle_alpha   90.00
_cell.angle_beta   90.00
_cell.angle_gamma   90.00
#
_symmetry.space_group_name_H-M   'P 1'
#
loop_
_entity.id
_entity.type
_entity.pdbx_description
1 polymer ?
#
loop_
_entity_poly.entity_id
_entity_poly.type
_entity_poly.pdbx_seq_one_letter_code
_entity_poly.pdbx_strand_id
1 'polypeptide(L)'
;MLPGPVRLSSFIKMSCASYLRSARPKAMSRAKQWTDEVENLYRFQQAGYRDELEYKQIKQVEMIDRWPETGFVKKLQRRDNTFYYYNRKRECEDKEISDVRYTLFIWKSNQKNNVLQLRASFSQNIL
;
A
#
# COMPACT_ATOMS: atom_id res chain seq x y z
N MET A 1 34.89 -26.24 -28.71
CA MET A 1 34.85 -25.42 -27.48
C MET A 1 34.00 -24.19 -27.78
N LEU A 2 32.76 -24.19 -27.30
CA LEU A 2 31.81 -23.07 -27.45
C LEU A 2 31.46 -22.58 -26.04
N PRO A 3 31.48 -21.27 -25.76
CA PRO A 3 31.05 -20.75 -24.46
C PRO A 3 29.52 -20.85 -24.35
N GLY A 4 29.05 -21.44 -23.24
CA GLY A 4 27.63 -21.62 -22.96
C GLY A 4 26.90 -20.29 -22.66
N PRO A 5 25.57 -20.26 -22.79
CA PRO A 5 24.79 -19.05 -22.57
C PRO A 5 24.72 -18.69 -21.08
N VAL A 6 25.17 -17.48 -20.75
CA VAL A 6 24.99 -16.84 -19.44
C VAL A 6 23.50 -16.54 -19.22
N ARG A 7 22.93 -17.12 -18.15
CA ARG A 7 21.60 -16.78 -17.62
C ARG A 7 21.64 -15.38 -17.02
N LEU A 8 21.20 -14.36 -17.77
CA LEU A 8 20.80 -13.08 -17.19
C LEU A 8 19.36 -13.20 -16.69
N SER A 9 19.17 -13.80 -15.52
CA SER A 9 17.91 -13.71 -14.78
C SER A 9 17.81 -12.35 -14.11
N SER A 10 17.70 -11.30 -14.91
CA SER A 10 17.36 -9.97 -14.44
C SER A 10 15.87 -9.77 -14.66
N PHE A 11 15.04 -10.53 -13.95
CA PHE A 11 13.65 -10.14 -13.74
C PHE A 11 13.72 -8.82 -12.98
N ILE A 12 13.55 -7.73 -13.71
CA ILE A 12 13.31 -6.41 -13.17
C ILE A 12 12.08 -6.56 -12.27
N LYS A 13 12.32 -6.75 -10.97
CA LYS A 13 11.35 -6.40 -9.93
C LYS A 13 11.18 -4.90 -10.04
N MET A 14 10.36 -4.49 -10.99
CA MET A 14 9.90 -3.13 -11.16
C MET A 14 9.06 -2.85 -9.93
N SER A 15 9.72 -2.39 -8.88
CA SER A 15 9.14 -2.24 -7.56
C SER A 15 7.93 -1.31 -7.67
N CYS A 16 6.74 -1.79 -7.30
CA CYS A 16 5.54 -0.98 -7.13
C CYS A 16 5.81 0.33 -6.35
N ALA A 17 6.83 0.30 -5.47
CA ALA A 17 7.34 1.45 -4.71
C ALA A 17 7.78 2.66 -5.56
N SER A 18 8.33 2.47 -6.76
CA SER A 18 8.85 3.58 -7.58
C SER A 18 7.74 4.37 -8.31
N TYR A 19 6.60 3.74 -8.58
CA TYR A 19 5.46 4.38 -9.23
C TYR A 19 4.69 5.31 -8.29
N LEU A 20 4.60 4.96 -7.00
CA LEU A 20 3.93 5.77 -5.98
C LEU A 20 4.67 7.07 -5.66
N ARG A 21 5.99 7.10 -5.87
CA ARG A 21 6.83 8.29 -5.64
C ARG A 21 6.48 9.46 -6.59
N SER A 22 5.84 9.19 -7.72
CA SER A 22 5.39 10.20 -8.70
C SER A 22 3.87 10.46 -8.65
N ALA A 23 3.12 9.68 -7.86
CA ALA A 23 1.68 9.82 -7.75
C ALA A 23 1.36 11.00 -6.79
N ARG A 24 0.98 12.14 -7.37
CA ARG A 24 0.46 13.27 -6.57
C ARG A 24 -0.94 12.93 -6.06
N PRO A 25 -1.25 13.08 -4.76
CA PRO A 25 -2.60 12.88 -4.27
C PRO A 25 -3.50 13.94 -4.91
N LYS A 26 -4.50 13.51 -5.68
CA LYS A 26 -5.37 14.44 -6.42
C LYS A 26 -6.63 14.81 -5.66
N ALA A 27 -7.14 13.89 -4.84
CA ALA A 27 -8.32 14.12 -4.00
C ALA A 27 -8.21 13.33 -2.69
N MET A 28 -8.84 13.86 -1.65
CA MET A 28 -9.03 13.17 -0.38
C MET A 28 -10.51 12.84 -0.22
N SER A 29 -10.84 11.57 -0.03
CA SER A 29 -12.19 11.11 0.30
C SER A 29 -12.22 10.65 1.76
N ARG A 30 -13.37 10.70 2.41
CA ARG A 30 -13.55 10.20 3.78
C ARG A 30 -14.19 8.82 3.76
N ALA A 31 -13.86 7.99 4.75
CA ALA A 31 -14.54 6.72 4.93
C ALA A 31 -15.99 6.94 5.36
N LYS A 32 -16.86 6.09 4.81
CA LYS A 32 -18.30 6.08 5.12
C LYS A 32 -18.71 4.85 5.93
N GLN A 33 -17.91 3.79 5.86
CA GLN A 33 -18.16 2.51 6.50
C GLN A 33 -16.85 1.97 7.04
N TRP A 34 -16.93 1.15 8.09
CA TRP A 34 -15.77 0.49 8.65
C TRP A 34 -15.41 -0.72 7.80
N THR A 35 -14.13 -0.83 7.46
CA THR A 35 -13.54 -2.02 6.82
C THR A 35 -12.15 -2.26 7.40
N ASP A 36 -11.59 -3.44 7.20
CA ASP A 36 -10.24 -3.78 7.66
C ASP A 36 -9.17 -2.84 7.07
N GLU A 37 -9.40 -2.32 5.87
CA GLU A 37 -8.56 -1.32 5.23
C GLU A 37 -8.65 0.04 5.96
N VAL A 38 -9.86 0.47 6.34
CA VAL A 38 -10.09 1.69 7.14
C VAL A 38 -9.39 1.60 8.47
N GLU A 39 -9.52 0.47 9.16
CA GLU A 39 -8.90 0.23 10.46
C GLU A 39 -7.36 0.38 10.37
N ASN A 40 -6.75 -0.24 9.35
CA ASN A 40 -5.31 -0.10 9.15
C ASN A 40 -4.92 1.35 8.79
N LEU A 41 -5.68 2.01 7.92
CA LEU A 41 -5.44 3.42 7.57
C LEU A 41 -5.57 4.34 8.79
N TYR A 42 -6.57 4.11 9.65
CA TYR A 42 -6.74 4.82 10.91
C TYR A 42 -5.49 4.69 11.77
N ARG A 43 -4.95 3.48 11.93
CA ARG A 43 -3.71 3.24 12.70
C ARG A 43 -2.51 3.98 12.11
N PHE A 44 -2.33 3.95 10.78
CA PHE A 44 -1.27 4.73 10.14
C PHE A 44 -1.42 6.23 10.38
N GLN A 45 -2.64 6.75 10.27
CA GLN A 45 -2.95 8.17 10.46
C GLN A 45 -2.73 8.62 11.91
N GLN A 46 -3.14 7.80 12.88
CA GLN A 46 -2.85 8.00 14.31
C GLN A 46 -1.34 8.09 14.57
N ALA A 47 -0.53 7.27 13.89
CA ALA A 47 0.93 7.32 14.00
C ALA A 47 1.59 8.49 13.23
N GLY A 48 0.83 9.28 12.47
CA GLY A 48 1.34 10.42 11.69
C GLY A 48 1.82 10.06 10.28
N TYR A 49 1.30 8.98 9.71
CA TYR A 49 1.54 8.51 8.34
C TYR A 49 0.23 8.51 7.55
N ARG A 50 0.27 8.78 6.25
CA ARG A 50 -0.96 8.72 5.42
C ARG A 50 -1.39 7.28 5.16
N ASP A 51 -0.42 6.42 4.87
CA ASP A 51 -0.63 5.04 4.48
C ASP A 51 0.60 4.16 4.80
N GLU A 52 0.46 2.85 4.55
CA GLU A 52 1.51 1.86 4.71
C GLU A 52 2.76 2.18 3.88
N LEU A 53 2.58 2.72 2.67
CA LEU A 53 3.66 3.00 1.74
C LEU A 53 4.53 4.15 2.24
N GLU A 54 3.92 5.22 2.75
CA GLU A 54 4.65 6.31 3.38
C GLU A 54 5.43 5.82 4.61
N TYR A 55 4.83 4.96 5.43
CA TYR A 55 5.52 4.38 6.58
C TYR A 55 6.76 3.58 6.16
N LYS A 56 6.61 2.66 5.19
CA LYS A 56 7.72 1.87 4.66
C LYS A 56 8.81 2.74 4.05
N GLN A 57 8.43 3.81 3.35
CA GLN A 57 9.38 4.74 2.75
C GLN A 57 10.15 5.55 3.79
N ILE A 58 9.47 6.10 4.80
CA ILE A 58 10.10 6.95 5.83
C ILE A 58 10.99 6.11 6.75
N LYS A 59 10.51 4.95 7.20
CA LYS A 59 11.26 4.08 8.11
C LYS A 59 12.22 3.14 7.40
N GLN A 60 12.15 3.07 6.06
CA GLN A 60 12.95 2.16 5.23
C GLN A 60 12.79 0.70 5.66
N VAL A 61 11.56 0.32 6.02
CA VAL A 61 11.21 -1.03 6.48
C VAL A 61 10.38 -1.73 5.40
N GLU A 62 10.70 -2.99 5.12
CA GLU A 62 9.96 -3.79 4.13
C GLU A 62 8.72 -4.47 4.74
N MET A 63 8.81 -4.90 6.01
CA MET A 63 7.77 -5.64 6.73
C MET A 63 7.21 -4.87 7.94
N ILE A 64 5.89 -4.88 8.08
CA ILE A 64 5.18 -4.27 9.21
C ILE A 64 4.69 -5.36 10.13
N ASP A 65 4.87 -5.19 11.44
CA ASP A 65 4.34 -6.10 12.45
C ASP A 65 2.81 -6.08 12.41
N ARG A 66 2.22 -7.22 12.08
CA ARG A 66 0.77 -7.43 12.02
C ARG A 66 0.36 -8.58 12.92
N TRP A 67 -0.89 -8.55 13.37
CA TRP A 67 -1.50 -9.68 14.06
C TRP A 67 -1.80 -10.80 13.06
N PRO A 68 -1.41 -12.06 13.35
CA PRO A 68 -1.59 -13.18 12.41
C PRO A 68 -3.07 -13.56 12.22
N GLU A 69 -3.91 -13.29 13.21
CA GLU A 69 -5.34 -13.64 13.20
C GLU A 69 -6.17 -12.67 12.34
N THR A 70 -5.94 -11.37 12.50
CA THR A 70 -6.75 -10.31 11.86
C THR A 70 -6.04 -9.58 10.72
N GLY A 71 -4.71 -9.67 10.64
CA GLY A 71 -3.91 -8.90 9.70
C GLY A 71 -3.75 -7.41 10.06
N PHE A 72 -4.27 -6.98 11.22
CA PHE A 72 -4.17 -5.60 11.67
C PHE A 72 -2.77 -5.23 12.13
N VAL A 73 -2.39 -3.97 11.91
CA VAL A 73 -1.10 -3.43 12.35
C VAL A 73 -1.00 -3.52 13.88
N LYS A 74 0.05 -4.20 14.36
CA LYS A 74 0.28 -4.42 15.80
C LYS A 74 1.05 -3.27 16.44
N LYS A 75 2.03 -2.73 15.72
CA LYS A 75 2.95 -1.73 16.23
C LYS A 75 3.44 -0.81 15.11
N LEU A 76 3.48 0.49 15.37
CA LEU A 76 4.09 1.49 14.48
C LEU A 76 5.05 2.36 15.25
N GLN A 77 6.17 2.70 14.62
CA GLN A 77 7.08 3.72 15.15
C GLN A 77 6.70 5.08 14.58
N ARG A 78 6.49 6.07 15.43
CA ARG A 78 6.24 7.45 15.02
C ARG A 78 7.50 8.15 14.51
N ARG A 79 7.33 9.39 14.04
CA ARG A 79 8.43 10.26 13.57
C ARG A 79 9.38 10.68 14.71
N ASP A 80 8.87 10.79 15.93
CA ASP A 80 9.63 11.09 17.16
C ASP A 80 10.35 9.85 17.74
N ASN A 81 10.33 8.72 17.02
CA ASN A 81 10.87 7.43 17.41
C ASN A 81 10.17 6.74 18.59
N THR A 82 9.05 7.27 19.07
CA THR A 82 8.18 6.57 20.03
C THR A 82 7.35 5.50 19.32
N PHE A 83 6.84 4.53 20.07
CA PHE A 83 6.08 3.41 19.52
C PHE A 83 4.62 3.46 19.94
N TYR A 84 3.72 3.35 18.97
CA TYR A 84 2.31 3.04 19.20
C TYR A 84 2.08 1.54 19.11
N TYR A 85 1.33 1.01 20.07
CA TYR A 85 0.87 -0.36 20.11
C TYR A 85 -0.64 -0.36 19.95
N TYR A 86 -1.14 -1.25 19.10
CA TYR A 86 -2.57 -1.37 18.81
C TYR A 86 -3.10 -2.74 19.21
N ASN A 87 -4.36 -2.79 19.63
CA ASN A 87 -5.00 -4.04 19.97
C ASN A 87 -5.24 -4.93 18.75
N ARG A 88 -5.44 -6.21 19.05
CA ARG A 88 -5.86 -7.24 18.08
C ARG A 88 -7.25 -6.98 17.50
N LYS A 89 -8.12 -6.37 18.31
CA LYS A 89 -9.51 -6.09 17.96
C LYS A 89 -9.61 -4.72 17.27
N ARG A 90 -10.79 -4.47 16.69
CA ARG A 90 -11.19 -3.18 16.16
C ARG A 90 -11.04 -2.09 17.23
N GLU A 91 -10.35 -1.01 16.90
CA GLU A 91 -10.24 0.18 17.74
C GLU A 91 -10.98 1.38 17.13
N CYS A 92 -11.17 1.43 15.81
CA CYS A 92 -11.84 2.54 15.15
C CYS A 92 -13.36 2.50 15.44
N GLU A 93 -13.83 3.43 16.29
CA GLU A 93 -15.26 3.61 16.53
C GLU A 93 -15.97 4.22 15.32
N ASP A 94 -17.28 4.00 15.18
CA ASP A 94 -18.04 4.51 14.03
C ASP A 94 -17.96 6.04 13.87
N LYS A 95 -17.74 6.76 14.98
CA LYS A 95 -17.56 8.22 15.01
C LYS A 95 -16.24 8.65 14.36
N GLU A 96 -15.21 7.82 14.48
CA GLU A 96 -13.86 8.13 13.97
C GLU A 96 -13.70 7.72 12.50
N ILE A 97 -14.59 6.89 11.96
CA ILE A 97 -14.58 6.47 10.55
C ILE A 97 -14.59 7.69 9.64
N SER A 98 -15.43 8.70 9.94
CA SER A 98 -15.53 9.89 9.10
C SER A 98 -14.26 10.73 9.10
N ASP A 99 -13.39 10.57 10.10
CA ASP A 99 -12.12 11.28 10.19
C ASP A 99 -11.02 10.60 9.37
N VAL A 100 -11.16 9.29 9.10
CA VAL A 100 -10.22 8.53 8.26
C VAL A 100 -10.32 9.03 6.82
N ARG A 101 -9.16 9.43 6.29
CA ARG A 101 -9.05 9.97 4.93
C ARG A 101 -8.37 8.99 3.99
N TYR A 102 -8.96 8.75 2.83
CA TYR A 102 -8.32 8.08 1.71
C TYR A 102 -7.72 9.11 0.77
N THR A 103 -6.46 8.92 0.41
CA THR A 103 -5.86 9.64 -0.72
C THR A 103 -6.13 8.89 -2.01
N LEU A 104 -6.97 9.45 -2.88
CA LEU A 104 -7.15 8.97 -4.24
C LEU A 104 -5.93 9.38 -5.07
N PHE A 105 -5.15 8.38 -5.46
CA PHE A 105 -4.11 8.52 -6.46
C PHE A 105 -4.70 8.14 -7.83
N ILE A 106 -4.88 9.12 -8.71
CA ILE A 106 -5.18 8.83 -10.12
C ILE A 106 -3.87 8.49 -10.81
N TRP A 107 -3.76 7.27 -11.33
CA TRP A 107 -2.70 6.90 -12.25
C TRP A 107 -2.87 7.71 -13.53
N LYS A 108 -2.04 8.75 -13.74
CA LYS A 108 -1.82 9.24 -15.10
C LYS A 108 -0.99 8.17 -15.81
N SER A 109 -1.67 7.25 -16.46
CA SER A 109 -1.08 6.37 -17.46
C SER A 109 -0.48 7.25 -18.56
N ASN A 110 0.84 7.46 -18.51
CA ASN A 110 1.57 8.05 -19.63
C ASN A 110 1.68 6.99 -20.73
N GLN A 111 0.62 6.88 -21.55
CA GLN A 111 0.59 6.10 -22.79
C GLN A 111 1.43 6.81 -23.86
N LYS A 112 2.73 6.94 -23.62
CA LYS A 112 3.72 7.33 -24.63
C LYS A 112 4.94 6.44 -24.47
N ASN A 113 4.84 5.21 -24.97
CA ASN A 113 5.78 4.66 -25.95
C ASN A 113 5.50 3.16 -26.21
N ASN A 114 5.14 2.92 -27.46
CA ASN A 114 5.41 1.74 -28.28
C ASN A 114 4.80 0.38 -27.91
N VAL A 115 3.70 0.09 -28.61
CA VAL A 115 3.45 -1.13 -29.40
C VAL A 115 4.20 -2.38 -28.96
N LEU A 116 3.50 -3.27 -28.25
CA LEU A 116 3.31 -4.68 -28.58
C LEU A 116 2.57 -5.38 -27.42
N GLN A 117 1.36 -5.87 -27.76
CA GLN A 117 0.73 -7.10 -27.27
C GLN A 117 0.99 -7.53 -25.82
N LEU A 118 -0.08 -7.56 -25.02
CA LEU A 118 -0.49 -8.78 -24.32
C LEU A 118 -1.94 -8.60 -23.86
N ARG A 119 -2.85 -9.30 -24.55
CA ARG A 119 -4.19 -9.57 -24.05
C ARG A 119 -4.06 -10.32 -22.72
N ALA A 120 -4.35 -9.66 -21.61
CA ALA A 120 -4.78 -10.37 -20.41
C ALA A 120 -6.30 -10.43 -20.46
N SER A 121 -6.81 -11.60 -20.84
CA SER A 121 -8.23 -11.92 -20.82
C SER A 121 -8.76 -11.74 -19.39
N PHE A 122 -9.52 -10.68 -19.16
CA PHE A 122 -10.43 -10.60 -18.02
C PHE A 122 -11.64 -11.46 -18.40
N SER A 123 -11.54 -12.77 -18.15
CA SER A 123 -12.72 -13.62 -18.22
C SER A 123 -13.62 -13.23 -17.06
N GLN A 124 -14.69 -12.51 -17.37
CA GLN A 124 -15.95 -12.71 -16.67
C GLN A 124 -16.29 -14.21 -16.77
N ASN A 125 -16.69 -14.81 -15.64
CA ASN A 125 -17.51 -16.02 -15.47
C ASN A 125 -17.48 -16.30 -13.95
N ILE A 126 -18.47 -15.86 -13.17
CA ILE A 126 -19.76 -16.55 -12.91
C ILE A 126 -19.52 -18.01 -12.52
N LEU A 127 -19.70 -18.31 -11.23
CA LEU A 127 -20.88 -19.02 -10.74
C LEU A 127 -21.46 -18.26 -9.55
#